data_AF-A0A096B0B7-F1
#
_entry.id   AF-A0A096B0B7-F1
#
_cell.length_a   1.000
_cell.length_b   1.000
_cell.length_c   1.000
_cell.angle_alpha   90.00
_cell.angle_beta   90.00
_cell.angle_gamma   90.00
#
_symmetry.space_group_name_H-M   'P 1'
#
loop_
_entity.id
_entity.type
_entity.pdbx_description
1 polymer ?
#
loop_
_entity_poly.entity_id
_entity_poly.type
_entity_poly.pdbx_seq_one_letter_code
_entity_poly.pdbx_strand_id
1 'polypeptide(L)'
;MRLKAYILRLKKTNYNMDKNFHLLKGDEELCEFFNKGVKLAFPMYAYSKPKSFIETKDDKKNKMYVNSLLFHEYVSAILPFLRNILFYASEYYPSTWRTFAENERLERIKKGHILPTDKDAGGSLVLENIPNSVLEPYTMRHCLCPDDTDEVLKNTLDAFDIRIFFQLLIDFASTNSALEYEKKYGIKPFKISQNGSTIELSSDDASMQYAVDLADIYEYRVKFIFVTTQISALIMKIEALPSFKDNFDEINEIEDLAKQILYMEDGLKMEEASKMIGDILNTYFDKENI
;
A
#
# COMPACT_ATOMS: atom_id res chain seq x y z
N MET A 1 -17.02 14.35 -0.91
CA MET A 1 -17.65 13.53 0.17
C MET A 1 -16.63 12.60 0.83
N ARG A 2 -15.80 11.86 0.07
CA ARG A 2 -14.75 10.93 0.57
C ARG A 2 -13.68 11.55 1.48
N LEU A 3 -13.23 12.77 1.18
CA LEU A 3 -12.24 13.53 1.96
C LEU A 3 -12.65 13.77 3.43
N LYS A 4 -13.93 14.14 3.65
CA LYS A 4 -14.45 14.40 5.00
C LYS A 4 -14.54 13.12 5.83
N ALA A 5 -14.92 12.00 5.22
CA ALA A 5 -14.99 10.70 5.88
C ALA A 5 -13.60 10.19 6.30
N TYR A 6 -12.61 10.32 5.42
CA TYR A 6 -11.22 9.96 5.74
C TYR A 6 -10.63 10.84 6.85
N ILE A 7 -10.81 12.18 6.78
CA ILE A 7 -10.41 13.10 7.86
C ILE A 7 -11.12 12.76 9.18
N LEU A 8 -12.39 12.35 9.15
CA LEU A 8 -13.10 11.90 10.35
C LEU A 8 -12.55 10.57 10.91
N ARG A 9 -12.17 9.62 10.04
CA ARG A 9 -11.53 8.35 10.42
C ARG A 9 -10.17 8.58 11.09
N LEU A 10 -9.35 9.45 10.51
CA LEU A 10 -8.04 9.86 11.05
C LEU A 10 -8.18 10.51 12.43
N LYS A 11 -9.24 11.30 12.64
CA LYS A 11 -9.56 11.89 13.96
C LYS A 11 -10.02 10.86 15.00
N LYS A 12 -10.73 9.79 14.58
CA LYS A 12 -11.22 8.73 15.48
C LYS A 12 -10.13 7.76 15.95
N THR A 13 -9.10 7.54 15.15
CA THR A 13 -8.07 6.52 15.38
C THR A 13 -6.87 7.01 16.19
N ASN A 14 -6.89 8.26 16.71
CA ASN A 14 -5.72 8.90 17.32
C ASN A 14 -4.46 8.82 16.42
N TYR A 15 -4.67 8.78 15.10
CA TYR A 15 -3.61 8.61 14.12
C TYR A 15 -2.79 9.89 14.04
N ASN A 16 -1.58 9.86 14.58
CA ASN A 16 -0.70 11.03 14.63
C ASN A 16 -0.04 11.25 13.26
N MET A 17 -0.75 11.98 12.39
CA MET A 17 -0.39 12.21 10.99
C MET A 17 0.99 12.88 10.78
N ASP A 18 1.51 13.57 11.79
CA ASP A 18 2.82 14.25 11.71
C ASP A 18 4.01 13.30 11.88
N LYS A 19 3.80 12.09 12.43
CA LYS A 19 4.86 11.08 12.61
C LYS A 19 4.91 10.05 11.49
N ASN A 20 3.95 10.07 10.56
CA ASN A 20 3.69 8.91 9.73
C ASN A 20 4.25 9.00 8.31
N PHE A 21 4.63 10.15 7.75
CA PHE A 21 5.30 10.16 6.44
C PHE A 21 6.81 9.89 6.59
N HIS A 22 7.20 8.62 6.57
CA HIS A 22 8.57 8.16 6.81
C HIS A 22 8.94 7.01 5.88
N LEU A 23 10.25 6.75 5.75
CA LEU A 23 10.73 5.57 5.03
C LEU A 23 10.27 4.30 5.76
N LEU A 24 9.81 3.34 4.97
CA LEU A 24 9.44 2.01 5.43
C LEU A 24 10.68 1.24 5.89
N LYS A 25 10.46 0.29 6.80
CA LYS A 25 11.50 -0.62 7.31
C LYS A 25 11.32 -2.02 6.74
N GLY A 26 12.40 -2.57 6.20
CA GLY A 26 12.41 -3.88 5.56
C GLY A 26 13.62 -3.99 4.65
N ASP A 27 14.07 -5.23 4.47
CA ASP A 27 15.20 -5.58 3.62
C ASP A 27 14.74 -6.12 2.26
N GLU A 28 13.43 -6.17 2.01
CA GLU A 28 12.85 -6.68 0.77
C GLU A 28 12.90 -5.65 -0.37
N GLU A 29 13.02 -6.11 -1.61
CA GLU A 29 13.10 -5.24 -2.80
C GLU A 29 11.88 -4.32 -2.94
N LEU A 30 10.70 -4.82 -2.58
CA LEU A 30 9.48 -4.01 -2.56
C LEU A 30 9.55 -2.85 -1.55
N CYS A 31 10.25 -3.03 -0.42
CA CYS A 31 10.46 -1.97 0.56
C CYS A 31 11.33 -0.85 -0.03
N GLU A 32 12.41 -1.21 -0.73
CA GLU A 32 13.25 -0.26 -1.44
C GLU A 32 12.48 0.48 -2.54
N PHE A 33 11.67 -0.25 -3.31
CA PHE A 33 10.79 0.30 -4.33
C PHE A 33 9.81 1.32 -3.73
N PHE A 34 9.04 0.95 -2.72
CA PHE A 34 8.12 1.89 -2.06
C PHE A 34 8.84 3.09 -1.45
N ASN A 35 10.04 2.90 -0.89
CA ASN A 35 10.86 3.99 -0.40
C ASN A 35 11.31 4.96 -1.51
N LYS A 36 11.48 4.51 -2.76
CA LYS A 36 11.66 5.42 -3.92
C LYS A 36 10.42 6.32 -4.07
N GLY A 37 9.22 5.76 -4.03
CA GLY A 37 7.98 6.53 -4.11
C GLY A 37 7.77 7.51 -2.95
N VAL A 38 8.07 7.09 -1.72
CA VAL A 38 8.01 7.96 -0.53
C VAL A 38 8.95 9.16 -0.70
N LYS A 39 10.18 8.94 -1.20
CA LYS A 39 11.13 10.03 -1.48
C LYS A 39 10.63 10.97 -2.58
N LEU A 40 10.05 10.44 -3.66
CA LEU A 40 9.47 11.25 -4.74
C LEU A 40 8.29 12.11 -4.24
N ALA A 41 7.44 11.57 -3.38
CA ALA A 41 6.26 12.27 -2.86
C ALA A 41 6.55 13.21 -1.68
N PHE A 42 7.69 13.05 -0.99
CA PHE A 42 8.04 13.85 0.19
C PHE A 42 8.02 15.36 -0.06
N PRO A 43 8.59 15.91 -1.15
CA PRO A 43 8.52 17.34 -1.44
C PRO A 43 7.08 17.86 -1.59
N MET A 44 6.22 17.09 -2.29
CA MET A 44 4.80 17.42 -2.45
C MET A 44 4.08 17.40 -1.09
N TYR A 45 4.33 16.39 -0.25
CA TYR A 45 3.81 16.31 1.11
C TYR A 45 4.25 17.51 1.96
N ALA A 46 5.55 17.81 1.97
CA ALA A 46 6.13 18.89 2.78
C ALA A 46 5.60 20.26 2.36
N TYR A 47 5.50 20.52 1.06
CA TYR A 47 4.91 21.75 0.53
C TYR A 47 3.43 21.88 0.89
N SER A 48 2.68 20.80 0.74
CA SER A 48 1.23 20.78 0.90
C SER A 48 0.75 20.73 2.34
N LYS A 49 1.63 20.37 3.29
CA LYS A 49 1.32 20.26 4.72
C LYS A 49 0.65 21.53 5.26
N PRO A 50 -0.57 21.43 5.84
CA PRO A 50 -1.24 22.58 6.43
C PRO A 50 -0.53 23.03 7.71
N LYS A 51 -0.35 24.34 7.89
CA LYS A 51 0.14 24.91 9.15
C LYS A 51 -0.92 24.89 10.25
N SER A 52 -2.20 24.90 9.85
CA SER A 52 -3.36 24.66 10.72
C SER A 52 -4.53 24.11 9.89
N PHE A 53 -5.41 23.29 10.49
CA PHE A 53 -6.61 22.74 9.83
C PHE A 53 -7.66 23.82 9.45
N ILE A 54 -7.46 25.07 9.87
CA ILE A 54 -8.37 26.21 9.64
C ILE A 54 -7.99 26.96 8.34
N GLU A 55 -6.78 26.76 7.82
CA GLU A 55 -6.26 27.45 6.64
C GLU A 55 -6.21 26.56 5.40
N THR A 56 -7.35 26.18 4.82
CA THR A 56 -7.28 25.50 3.53
C THR A 56 -8.43 25.89 2.60
N LYS A 57 -8.34 27.09 2.03
CA LYS A 57 -9.12 27.50 0.84
C LYS A 57 -8.50 27.00 -0.48
N ASP A 58 -7.30 26.42 -0.42
CA ASP A 58 -6.58 25.87 -1.57
C ASP A 58 -6.90 24.37 -1.73
N ASP A 59 -7.84 24.07 -2.63
CA ASP A 59 -8.28 22.72 -2.94
C ASP A 59 -7.15 21.86 -3.54
N LYS A 60 -6.24 22.44 -4.34
CA LYS A 60 -5.13 21.71 -4.96
C LYS A 60 -4.12 21.28 -3.89
N LYS A 61 -3.76 22.19 -2.99
CA LYS A 61 -2.84 21.91 -1.88
C LYS A 61 -3.41 20.83 -0.94
N ASN A 62 -4.71 20.89 -0.63
CA ASN A 62 -5.37 19.86 0.16
C ASN A 62 -5.34 18.48 -0.49
N LYS A 63 -5.60 18.43 -1.79
CA LYS A 63 -5.52 17.18 -2.57
C LYS A 63 -4.12 16.60 -2.54
N MET A 64 -3.07 17.42 -2.71
CA MET A 64 -1.68 16.97 -2.60
C MET A 64 -1.37 16.37 -1.23
N TYR A 65 -1.76 17.05 -0.16
CA TYR A 65 -1.51 16.59 1.20
C TYR A 65 -2.19 15.25 1.49
N VAL A 66 -3.48 15.15 1.18
CA VAL A 66 -4.25 13.94 1.46
C VAL A 66 -3.81 12.77 0.59
N ASN A 67 -3.56 12.98 -0.70
CA ASN A 67 -3.11 11.88 -1.56
C ASN A 67 -1.71 11.39 -1.18
N SER A 68 -0.83 12.27 -0.67
CA SER A 68 0.46 11.84 -0.13
C SER A 68 0.31 10.94 1.09
N LEU A 69 -0.63 11.27 1.99
CA LEU A 69 -0.93 10.46 3.16
C LEU A 69 -1.57 9.11 2.79
N LEU A 70 -2.55 9.12 1.88
CA LEU A 70 -3.19 7.89 1.39
C LEU A 70 -2.18 6.97 0.70
N PHE A 71 -1.29 7.52 -0.12
CA PHE A 71 -0.18 6.77 -0.71
C PHE A 71 0.68 6.12 0.38
N HIS A 72 1.08 6.89 1.39
CA HIS A 72 1.93 6.39 2.47
C HIS A 72 1.24 5.29 3.30
N GLU A 73 -0.04 5.48 3.66
CA GLU A 73 -0.85 4.48 4.36
C GLU A 73 -0.93 3.18 3.56
N TYR A 74 -1.20 3.29 2.26
CA TYR A 74 -1.27 2.15 1.35
C TYR A 74 0.03 1.34 1.33
N VAL A 75 1.16 1.98 1.04
CA VAL A 75 2.46 1.27 0.96
C VAL A 75 2.92 0.74 2.32
N SER A 76 2.54 1.40 3.41
CA SER A 76 2.85 0.94 4.77
C SER A 76 2.07 -0.31 5.18
N ALA A 77 0.88 -0.51 4.60
CA ALA A 77 0.04 -1.68 4.89
C ALA A 77 0.46 -2.93 4.09
N ILE A 78 1.04 -2.75 2.89
CA ILE A 78 1.37 -3.87 1.99
C ILE A 78 2.47 -4.77 2.55
N LEU A 79 3.59 -4.22 3.05
CA LEU A 79 4.70 -5.05 3.52
C LEU A 79 4.29 -5.98 4.67
N PRO A 80 3.62 -5.50 5.73
CA PRO A 80 3.07 -6.38 6.77
C PRO A 80 2.09 -7.42 6.22
N PHE A 81 1.23 -7.03 5.28
CA PHE A 81 0.27 -7.94 4.66
C PHE A 81 0.95 -9.10 3.92
N LEU A 82 1.94 -8.81 3.07
CA LEU A 82 2.68 -9.85 2.34
C LEU A 82 3.47 -10.75 3.29
N ARG A 83 4.15 -10.18 4.30
CA ARG A 83 4.86 -10.97 5.32
C ARG A 83 3.92 -11.89 6.09
N ASN A 84 2.71 -11.41 6.40
CA ASN A 84 1.68 -12.19 7.07
C ASN A 84 1.20 -13.38 6.21
N ILE A 85 1.02 -13.15 4.91
CA ILE A 85 0.72 -14.23 3.95
C ILE A 85 1.82 -15.29 3.96
N LEU A 86 3.09 -14.87 3.80
CA LEU A 86 4.21 -15.82 3.76
C LEU A 86 4.34 -16.63 5.06
N PHE A 87 4.15 -15.98 6.21
CA PHE A 87 4.15 -16.64 7.50
C PHE A 87 3.09 -17.74 7.56
N TYR A 88 1.83 -17.40 7.29
CA TYR A 88 0.73 -18.35 7.44
C TYR A 88 0.69 -19.42 6.36
N ALA A 89 1.08 -19.10 5.12
CA ALA A 89 1.19 -20.09 4.06
C ALA A 89 2.24 -21.16 4.41
N SER A 90 3.38 -20.77 4.98
CA SER A 90 4.44 -21.71 5.39
C SER A 90 4.02 -22.66 6.53
N GLU A 91 2.99 -22.31 7.29
CA GLU A 91 2.45 -23.13 8.38
C GLU A 91 1.32 -24.08 7.91
N TYR A 92 0.91 -24.01 6.63
CA TYR A 92 -0.19 -24.81 6.09
C TYR A 92 0.28 -26.08 5.41
N TYR A 93 -0.40 -27.20 5.68
CA TYR A 93 -0.07 -28.51 5.15
C TYR A 93 -1.30 -29.20 4.52
N PRO A 94 -1.12 -30.22 3.66
CA PRO A 94 -2.24 -30.91 3.04
C PRO A 94 -3.17 -31.57 4.06
N SER A 95 -4.48 -31.49 3.82
CA SER A 95 -5.57 -32.06 4.61
C SER A 95 -5.72 -31.50 6.03
N THR A 96 -5.21 -30.29 6.30
CA THR A 96 -5.15 -29.76 7.68
C THR A 96 -6.04 -28.56 7.97
N TRP A 97 -6.98 -28.13 7.10
CA TRP A 97 -7.73 -26.87 7.36
C TRP A 97 -8.33 -26.79 8.77
N ARG A 98 -8.91 -27.90 9.25
CA ARG A 98 -9.52 -27.98 10.57
C ARG A 98 -8.47 -28.00 11.66
N THR A 99 -7.45 -28.83 11.52
CA THR A 99 -6.32 -28.92 12.46
C THR A 99 -5.59 -27.59 12.60
N PHE A 100 -5.41 -26.86 11.50
CA PHE A 100 -4.84 -25.52 11.48
C PHE A 100 -5.71 -24.54 12.29
N ALA A 101 -7.01 -24.46 12.00
CA ALA A 101 -7.91 -23.54 12.70
C ALA A 101 -8.05 -23.88 14.19
N GLU A 102 -8.08 -25.17 14.55
CA GLU A 102 -8.09 -25.63 15.93
C GLU A 102 -6.78 -25.24 16.65
N ASN A 103 -5.62 -25.44 16.02
CA ASN A 103 -4.33 -25.02 16.57
C ASN A 103 -4.27 -23.50 16.80
N GLU A 104 -4.70 -22.69 15.83
CA GLU A 104 -4.76 -21.23 15.98
C GLU A 104 -5.67 -20.81 17.13
N ARG A 105 -6.85 -21.43 17.27
CA ARG A 105 -7.76 -21.17 18.40
C ARG A 105 -7.12 -21.55 19.73
N LEU A 106 -6.49 -22.71 19.82
CA LEU A 106 -5.84 -23.21 21.03
C LEU A 106 -4.67 -22.30 21.44
N GLU A 107 -3.87 -21.80 20.50
CA GLU A 107 -2.80 -20.84 20.79
C GLU A 107 -3.34 -19.52 21.35
N ARG A 108 -4.51 -19.05 20.86
CA ARG A 108 -5.18 -17.86 21.40
C ARG A 108 -5.69 -18.10 22.83
N ILE A 109 -6.24 -19.29 23.11
CA ILE A 109 -6.65 -19.69 24.47
C ILE A 109 -5.45 -19.71 25.41
N LYS A 110 -4.31 -20.31 25.00
CA LYS A 110 -3.06 -20.33 25.79
C LYS A 110 -2.56 -18.92 26.12
N LYS A 111 -2.76 -17.95 25.21
CA LYS A 111 -2.43 -16.54 25.40
C LYS A 111 -3.47 -15.76 26.24
N GLY A 112 -4.50 -16.43 26.76
CA GLY A 112 -5.52 -15.83 27.63
C GLY A 112 -6.71 -15.20 26.91
N HIS A 113 -6.81 -15.33 25.58
CA HIS A 113 -7.94 -14.85 24.80
C HIS A 113 -9.07 -15.88 24.80
N ILE A 114 -9.73 -16.04 25.96
CA ILE A 114 -10.83 -17.00 26.17
C ILE A 114 -12.16 -16.33 25.83
N LEU A 115 -12.88 -16.92 24.88
CA LEU A 115 -14.24 -16.56 24.47
C LEU A 115 -15.28 -17.31 25.31
N PRO A 116 -16.50 -16.77 25.47
CA PRO A 116 -17.59 -17.50 26.11
C PRO A 116 -17.89 -18.85 25.47
N THR A 117 -17.68 -18.95 24.15
CA THR A 117 -17.90 -20.15 23.33
C THR A 117 -16.86 -21.25 23.56
N ASP A 118 -15.73 -20.96 24.22
CA ASP A 118 -14.76 -22.02 24.58
C ASP A 118 -15.14 -22.73 25.86
N LYS A 119 -16.23 -22.34 26.53
CA LYS A 119 -16.64 -22.94 27.79
C LYS A 119 -17.91 -23.76 27.61
N ASP A 120 -17.93 -24.93 28.23
CA ASP A 120 -19.16 -25.69 28.37
C ASP A 120 -20.11 -25.05 29.41
N ALA A 121 -21.30 -25.63 29.59
CA ALA A 121 -22.28 -25.14 30.57
C ALA A 121 -21.76 -25.18 32.03
N GLY A 122 -20.74 -26.00 32.32
CA GLY A 122 -20.08 -26.08 33.61
C GLY A 122 -18.94 -25.07 33.80
N GLY A 123 -18.59 -24.31 32.76
CA GLY A 123 -17.50 -23.33 32.78
C GLY A 123 -16.12 -23.92 32.45
N SER A 124 -16.04 -25.21 32.07
CA SER A 124 -14.80 -25.88 31.69
C SER A 124 -14.44 -25.59 30.24
N LEU A 125 -13.14 -25.54 29.92
CA LEU A 125 -12.67 -25.28 28.56
C LEU A 125 -12.95 -26.47 27.63
N VAL A 126 -13.54 -26.18 26.47
CA VAL A 126 -13.73 -27.09 25.33
C VAL A 126 -12.52 -26.96 24.43
N LEU A 127 -11.66 -27.98 24.43
CA LEU A 127 -10.41 -27.99 23.66
C LEU A 127 -10.45 -28.94 22.44
N GLU A 128 -11.50 -29.75 22.32
CA GLU A 128 -11.70 -30.73 21.26
C GLU A 128 -13.08 -30.55 20.63
N ASN A 129 -13.24 -31.00 19.37
CA ASN A 129 -14.49 -30.92 18.62
C ASN A 129 -15.08 -29.49 18.57
N ILE A 130 -14.20 -28.49 18.45
CA ILE A 130 -14.59 -27.08 18.42
C ILE A 130 -15.54 -26.85 17.23
N PRO A 131 -16.72 -26.23 17.42
CA PRO A 131 -17.68 -26.03 16.34
C PRO A 131 -17.11 -25.19 15.20
N ASN A 132 -17.50 -25.49 13.95
CA ASN A 132 -17.02 -24.72 12.79
C ASN A 132 -17.36 -23.22 12.87
N SER A 133 -18.48 -22.86 13.48
CA SER A 133 -18.85 -21.45 13.72
C SER A 133 -17.89 -20.71 14.64
N VAL A 134 -17.20 -21.43 15.52
CA VAL A 134 -16.14 -20.88 16.40
C VAL A 134 -14.80 -20.89 15.67
N LEU A 135 -14.56 -21.86 14.79
CA LEU A 135 -13.32 -22.00 14.02
C LEU A 135 -13.23 -21.07 12.80
N GLU A 136 -14.36 -20.58 12.28
CA GLU A 136 -14.41 -19.75 11.06
C GLU A 136 -13.40 -18.59 11.04
N PRO A 137 -13.26 -17.77 12.12
CA PRO A 137 -12.29 -16.67 12.14
C PRO A 137 -10.82 -17.11 12.18
N TYR A 138 -10.56 -18.40 12.41
CA TYR A 138 -9.23 -19.00 12.49
C TYR A 138 -8.92 -19.86 11.25
N THR A 139 -9.79 -19.84 10.25
CA THR A 139 -9.53 -20.47 8.96
C THR A 139 -8.44 -19.73 8.20
N MET A 140 -7.73 -20.45 7.33
CA MET A 140 -6.59 -19.87 6.61
C MET A 140 -6.95 -18.58 5.87
N ARG A 141 -8.14 -18.49 5.26
CA ARG A 141 -8.64 -17.27 4.61
C ARG A 141 -8.53 -16.03 5.51
N HIS A 142 -8.97 -16.13 6.76
CA HIS A 142 -8.96 -15.01 7.71
C HIS A 142 -7.56 -14.76 8.30
N CYS A 143 -6.71 -15.80 8.39
CA CYS A 143 -5.32 -15.63 8.79
C CYS A 143 -4.50 -14.90 7.71
N LEU A 144 -4.68 -15.23 6.42
CA LEU A 144 -3.98 -14.60 5.30
C LEU A 144 -4.39 -13.13 5.11
N CYS A 145 -5.68 -12.83 5.23
CA CYS A 145 -6.20 -11.47 5.17
C CYS A 145 -7.16 -11.20 6.35
N PRO A 146 -6.64 -10.75 7.49
CA PRO A 146 -7.48 -10.36 8.62
C PRO A 146 -8.40 -9.19 8.25
N ASP A 147 -9.61 -9.15 8.79
CA ASP A 147 -10.63 -8.13 8.46
C ASP A 147 -10.10 -6.69 8.56
N ASP A 148 -9.28 -6.38 9.58
CA ASP A 148 -8.68 -5.05 9.75
C ASP A 148 -7.70 -4.70 8.61
N THR A 149 -6.97 -5.69 8.11
CA THR A 149 -6.00 -5.53 7.01
C THR A 149 -6.72 -5.38 5.68
N ASP A 150 -7.77 -6.18 5.47
CA ASP A 150 -8.69 -6.08 4.34
C ASP A 150 -9.34 -4.70 4.30
N GLU A 151 -9.88 -4.23 5.43
CA GLU A 151 -10.51 -2.93 5.55
C GLU A 151 -9.52 -1.80 5.25
N VAL A 152 -8.28 -1.86 5.78
CA VAL A 152 -7.27 -0.83 5.49
C VAL A 152 -6.86 -0.86 4.02
N LEU A 153 -6.51 -2.02 3.45
CA LEU A 153 -6.08 -2.10 2.06
C LEU A 153 -7.20 -1.75 1.08
N LYS A 154 -8.43 -2.26 1.25
CA LYS A 154 -9.57 -1.95 0.40
C LYS A 154 -10.04 -0.51 0.54
N ASN A 155 -10.22 -0.01 1.76
CA ASN A 155 -10.63 1.39 1.93
C ASN A 155 -9.57 2.35 1.42
N THR A 156 -8.29 1.99 1.54
CA THR A 156 -7.21 2.82 1.01
C THR A 156 -7.17 2.72 -0.51
N LEU A 157 -7.31 1.54 -1.12
CA LEU A 157 -7.45 1.38 -2.59
C LEU A 157 -8.65 2.15 -3.15
N ASP A 158 -9.79 2.12 -2.48
CA ASP A 158 -11.01 2.84 -2.89
C ASP A 158 -10.91 4.36 -2.71
N ALA A 159 -10.10 4.81 -1.74
CA ALA A 159 -9.86 6.22 -1.46
C ALA A 159 -8.68 6.81 -2.23
N PHE A 160 -7.67 5.99 -2.52
CA PHE A 160 -6.42 6.34 -3.17
C PHE A 160 -6.53 6.11 -4.69
N ASP A 161 -6.84 7.18 -5.42
CA ASP A 161 -6.78 7.13 -6.87
C ASP A 161 -5.32 7.35 -7.31
N ILE A 162 -4.67 6.25 -7.71
CA ILE A 162 -3.30 6.22 -8.24
C ILE A 162 -3.10 7.28 -9.33
N ARG A 163 -4.10 7.49 -10.20
CA ARG A 163 -4.02 8.46 -11.30
C ARG A 163 -3.98 9.88 -10.75
N ILE A 164 -4.83 10.20 -9.78
CA ILE A 164 -4.85 11.52 -9.15
C ILE A 164 -3.53 11.78 -8.43
N PHE A 165 -3.03 10.81 -7.67
CA PHE A 165 -1.75 10.96 -6.98
C PHE A 165 -0.60 11.23 -7.94
N PHE A 166 -0.45 10.43 -9.00
CA PHE A 166 0.61 10.64 -9.98
C PHE A 166 0.42 11.91 -10.80
N GLN A 167 -0.80 12.30 -11.13
CA GLN A 167 -1.05 13.58 -11.79
C GLN A 167 -0.63 14.75 -10.89
N LEU A 168 -0.96 14.70 -9.60
CA LEU A 168 -0.53 15.72 -8.64
C LEU A 168 0.99 15.75 -8.48
N LEU A 169 1.64 14.58 -8.49
CA LEU A 169 3.09 14.46 -8.38
C LEU A 169 3.80 15.02 -9.62
N ILE A 170 3.29 14.69 -10.82
CA ILE A 170 3.77 15.23 -12.10
C ILE A 170 3.54 16.73 -12.15
N ASP A 171 2.34 17.21 -11.82
CA ASP A 171 2.02 18.64 -11.75
C ASP A 171 2.98 19.36 -10.80
N PHE A 172 3.19 18.80 -9.61
CA PHE A 172 4.05 19.37 -8.58
C PHE A 172 5.51 19.42 -9.06
N ALA A 173 6.04 18.32 -9.60
CA ALA A 173 7.36 18.30 -10.22
C ALA A 173 7.47 19.27 -11.39
N SER A 174 6.37 19.45 -12.15
CA SER A 174 6.30 20.34 -13.31
C SER A 174 6.32 21.82 -12.95
N THR A 175 5.60 22.19 -11.89
CA THR A 175 5.46 23.59 -11.44
C THR A 175 6.50 24.02 -10.43
N ASN A 176 7.09 23.09 -9.65
CA ASN A 176 8.17 23.40 -8.73
C ASN A 176 9.52 23.61 -9.45
N SER A 177 9.48 23.97 -10.73
CA SER A 177 10.65 24.19 -11.55
C SER A 177 11.34 25.46 -11.06
N ALA A 178 12.53 25.29 -10.49
CA ALA A 178 13.74 26.02 -10.88
C ALA A 178 13.56 27.21 -11.85
N LEU A 179 12.99 26.94 -13.03
CA LEU A 179 12.75 27.87 -14.13
C LEU A 179 11.70 28.94 -13.84
N GLU A 180 10.62 28.65 -13.09
CA GLU A 180 9.66 29.69 -12.68
C GLU A 180 10.29 30.66 -11.67
N TYR A 181 11.15 30.17 -10.77
CA TYR A 181 11.87 31.00 -9.80
C TYR A 181 12.95 31.85 -10.47
N GLU A 182 13.71 31.30 -11.41
CA GLU A 182 14.67 32.06 -12.22
C GLU A 182 13.94 33.14 -13.04
N LYS A 183 12.85 32.78 -13.72
CA LYS A 183 12.07 33.71 -14.55
C LYS A 183 11.40 34.83 -13.73
N LYS A 184 10.96 34.54 -12.51
CA LYS A 184 10.22 35.49 -11.67
C LYS A 184 11.12 36.33 -10.75
N TYR A 185 12.26 35.78 -10.33
CA TYR A 185 13.11 36.40 -9.30
C TYR A 185 14.58 36.54 -9.71
N GLY A 186 15.00 36.03 -10.87
CA GLY A 186 16.40 36.05 -11.32
C GLY A 186 17.32 35.14 -10.51
N ILE A 187 16.75 34.21 -9.73
CA ILE A 187 17.48 33.30 -8.84
C ILE A 187 17.64 31.97 -9.58
N LYS A 188 18.89 31.56 -9.84
CA LYS A 188 19.16 30.28 -10.48
C LYS A 188 18.78 29.10 -9.58
N PRO A 189 18.42 27.95 -10.17
CA PRO A 189 18.17 26.74 -9.40
C PRO A 189 19.40 26.22 -8.68
N PHE A 190 19.18 25.54 -7.54
CA PHE A 190 20.23 24.95 -6.73
C PHE A 190 19.91 23.49 -6.38
N LYS A 191 20.95 22.66 -6.24
CA LYS A 191 20.87 21.28 -5.75
C LYS A 191 21.80 21.09 -4.56
N ILE A 192 21.38 20.31 -3.58
CA ILE A 192 22.27 19.86 -2.50
C ILE A 192 23.04 18.63 -3.01
N SER A 193 24.36 18.70 -3.08
CA SER A 193 25.22 17.58 -3.48
C SER A 193 25.33 16.53 -2.38
N GLN A 194 25.90 15.37 -2.72
CA GLN A 194 26.02 14.21 -1.80
C GLN A 194 26.81 14.53 -0.52
N ASN A 195 27.71 15.50 -0.57
CA ASN A 195 28.49 16.02 0.56
C ASN A 195 27.79 17.18 1.31
N GLY A 196 26.54 17.49 0.99
CA GLY A 196 25.73 18.51 1.68
C GLY A 196 25.95 19.96 1.23
N SER A 197 26.83 20.22 0.26
CA SER A 197 27.02 21.57 -0.29
C SER A 197 25.93 21.94 -1.30
N THR A 198 25.58 23.23 -1.35
CA THR A 198 24.64 23.75 -2.35
C THR A 198 25.38 24.08 -3.65
N ILE A 199 24.94 23.51 -4.77
CA ILE A 199 25.49 23.74 -6.10
C ILE A 199 24.45 24.49 -6.93
N GLU A 200 24.86 25.61 -7.52
CA GLU A 200 24.06 26.35 -8.51
C GLU A 200 24.02 25.57 -9.83
N LEU A 201 22.84 25.39 -10.40
CA LEU A 201 22.62 24.71 -11.67
C LEU A 201 22.52 25.74 -12.79
N SER A 202 23.08 25.40 -13.96
CA SER A 202 22.76 26.14 -15.19
C SER A 202 21.31 25.87 -15.61
N SER A 203 20.75 26.70 -16.50
CA SER A 203 19.38 26.50 -17.02
C SER A 203 19.24 25.16 -17.78
N ASP A 204 20.31 24.71 -18.45
CA ASP A 204 20.36 23.43 -19.15
C ASP A 204 20.42 22.26 -18.16
N ASP A 205 21.25 22.35 -17.12
CA ASP A 205 21.33 21.33 -16.06
C ASP A 205 20.01 21.20 -15.30
N ALA A 206 19.35 22.32 -15.03
CA ALA A 206 18.04 22.34 -14.39
C ALA A 206 16.96 21.71 -15.27
N SER A 207 16.97 21.99 -16.57
CA SER A 207 16.06 21.40 -17.55
C SER A 207 16.30 19.90 -17.73
N MET A 208 17.57 19.46 -17.69
CA MET A 208 17.93 18.05 -17.74
C MET A 208 17.53 17.32 -16.46
N GLN A 209 17.80 17.89 -15.28
CA GLN A 209 17.37 17.31 -14.00
C GLN A 209 15.85 17.19 -13.93
N TYR A 210 15.11 18.20 -14.41
CA TYR A 210 13.67 18.15 -14.54
C TYR A 210 13.20 16.98 -15.42
N ALA A 211 13.81 16.80 -16.59
CA ALA A 211 13.46 15.71 -17.50
C ALA A 211 13.73 14.35 -16.86
N VAL A 212 14.82 14.23 -16.09
CA VAL A 212 15.15 13.03 -15.30
C VAL A 212 14.12 12.77 -14.21
N ASP A 213 13.77 13.78 -13.40
CA ASP A 213 12.81 13.64 -12.31
C ASP A 213 11.42 13.22 -12.83
N LEU A 214 10.98 13.80 -13.96
CA LEU A 214 9.75 13.38 -14.62
C LEU A 214 9.84 11.96 -15.17
N ALA A 215 10.93 11.60 -15.85
CA ALA A 215 11.12 10.25 -16.36
C ALA A 215 11.07 9.21 -15.22
N ASP A 216 11.72 9.50 -14.09
CA ASP A 216 11.67 8.70 -12.88
C ASP A 216 10.26 8.54 -12.32
N ILE A 217 9.46 9.62 -12.30
CA ILE A 217 8.06 9.58 -11.85
C ILE A 217 7.21 8.72 -12.79
N TYR A 218 7.38 8.85 -14.12
CA TYR A 218 6.66 8.04 -15.09
C TYR A 218 7.01 6.56 -14.99
N GLU A 219 8.30 6.23 -14.89
CA GLU A 219 8.74 4.84 -14.72
C GLU A 219 8.22 4.25 -13.41
N TYR A 220 8.32 5.00 -12.31
CA TYR A 220 7.79 4.58 -11.02
C TYR A 220 6.28 4.37 -11.06
N ARG A 221 5.53 5.24 -11.74
CA ARG A 221 4.08 5.11 -11.94
C ARG A 221 3.71 3.78 -12.59
N VAL A 222 4.39 3.41 -13.67
CA VAL A 222 4.10 2.16 -14.41
C VAL A 222 4.32 0.95 -13.50
N LYS A 223 5.47 0.89 -12.82
CA LYS A 223 5.81 -0.20 -11.88
C LYS A 223 4.83 -0.24 -10.71
N PHE A 224 4.44 0.91 -10.18
CA PHE A 224 3.54 1.00 -9.05
C PHE A 224 2.13 0.48 -9.41
N ILE A 225 1.60 0.85 -10.58
CA ILE A 225 0.33 0.30 -11.08
C ILE A 225 0.40 -1.23 -11.15
N PHE A 226 1.47 -1.78 -11.72
CA PHE A 226 1.64 -3.23 -11.80
C PHE A 226 1.62 -3.90 -10.43
N VAL A 227 2.42 -3.40 -9.47
CA VAL A 227 2.43 -3.90 -8.09
C VAL A 227 1.03 -3.86 -7.49
N THR A 228 0.31 -2.75 -7.63
CA THR A 228 -1.05 -2.64 -7.08
C THR A 228 -2.02 -3.63 -7.69
N THR A 229 -1.91 -3.90 -9.00
CA THR A 229 -2.72 -4.92 -9.68
C THR A 229 -2.44 -6.32 -9.14
N GLN A 230 -1.18 -6.67 -8.91
CA GLN A 230 -0.81 -7.96 -8.33
C GLN A 230 -1.32 -8.10 -6.89
N ILE A 231 -1.24 -7.05 -6.08
CA ILE A 231 -1.82 -7.02 -4.73
C ILE A 231 -3.33 -7.22 -4.78
N SER A 232 -4.04 -6.54 -5.70
CA SER A 232 -5.49 -6.76 -5.88
C SER A 232 -5.82 -8.19 -6.31
N ALA A 233 -5.02 -8.79 -7.21
CA ALA A 233 -5.19 -10.18 -7.62
C ALA A 233 -4.99 -11.16 -6.46
N LEU A 234 -3.98 -10.90 -5.62
CA LEU A 234 -3.69 -11.67 -4.41
C LEU A 234 -4.85 -11.62 -3.41
N ILE A 235 -5.40 -10.42 -3.15
CA ILE A 235 -6.58 -10.23 -2.29
C ILE A 235 -7.78 -11.02 -2.84
N MET A 236 -8.06 -10.91 -4.15
CA MET A 236 -9.16 -11.67 -4.77
C MET A 236 -8.97 -13.19 -4.66
N LYS A 237 -7.74 -13.69 -4.82
CA LYS A 237 -7.43 -15.12 -4.63
C LYS A 237 -7.72 -15.56 -3.19
N ILE A 238 -7.30 -14.77 -2.19
CA ILE A 238 -7.56 -15.07 -0.78
C ILE A 238 -9.07 -15.06 -0.47
N GLU A 239 -9.81 -14.08 -0.99
CA GLU A 239 -11.26 -13.98 -0.79
C GLU A 239 -12.03 -15.16 -1.37
N ALA A 240 -11.55 -15.70 -2.49
CA ALA A 240 -12.15 -16.84 -3.17
C ALA A 240 -11.93 -18.18 -2.43
N LEU A 241 -11.06 -18.23 -1.41
CA LEU A 241 -10.79 -19.44 -0.65
C LEU A 241 -12.03 -19.88 0.14
N PRO A 242 -12.52 -21.12 -0.05
CA PRO A 242 -13.56 -21.67 0.81
C PRO A 242 -13.06 -21.81 2.26
N SER A 243 -13.81 -21.26 3.23
CA SER A 243 -13.41 -21.26 4.65
C SER A 243 -13.24 -22.66 5.25
N PHE A 244 -14.04 -23.64 4.81
CA PHE A 244 -14.10 -24.98 5.39
C PHE A 244 -13.64 -26.08 4.42
N LYS A 245 -12.57 -25.80 3.68
CA LYS A 245 -11.95 -26.73 2.73
C LYS A 245 -10.44 -26.70 2.90
N ASP A 246 -9.82 -27.83 2.55
CA ASP A 246 -8.39 -27.85 2.26
C ASP A 246 -8.10 -27.08 0.97
N ASN A 247 -7.30 -26.03 1.10
CA ASN A 247 -6.95 -25.11 0.02
C ASN A 247 -5.43 -25.13 -0.27
N PHE A 248 -4.77 -26.26 0.00
CA PHE A 248 -3.31 -26.35 -0.02
C PHE A 248 -2.71 -25.87 -1.35
N ASP A 249 -3.25 -26.32 -2.47
CA ASP A 249 -2.76 -25.92 -3.80
C ASP A 249 -2.97 -24.40 -4.03
N GLU A 250 -4.15 -23.88 -3.69
CA GLU A 250 -4.45 -22.45 -3.82
C GLU A 250 -3.59 -21.57 -2.89
N ILE A 251 -3.25 -22.08 -1.71
CA ILE A 251 -2.37 -21.39 -0.73
C ILE A 251 -0.92 -21.37 -1.23
N ASN A 252 -0.43 -22.45 -1.85
CA ASN A 252 0.90 -22.45 -2.48
C ASN A 252 0.98 -21.41 -3.61
N GLU A 253 -0.06 -21.30 -4.44
CA GLU A 253 -0.12 -20.24 -5.47
C GLU A 253 -0.13 -18.82 -4.86
N ILE A 254 -0.83 -18.63 -3.75
CA ILE A 254 -0.86 -17.36 -3.01
C ILE A 254 0.51 -17.05 -2.42
N GLU A 255 1.20 -18.04 -1.87
CA GLU A 255 2.55 -17.91 -1.31
C GLU A 255 3.55 -17.50 -2.41
N ASP A 256 3.54 -18.20 -3.54
CA ASP A 256 4.41 -17.91 -4.67
C ASP A 256 4.18 -16.50 -5.21
N LEU A 257 2.92 -16.10 -5.39
CA LEU A 257 2.59 -14.75 -5.82
C LEU A 257 3.03 -13.69 -4.79
N ALA A 258 2.85 -13.96 -3.49
CA ALA A 258 3.31 -13.05 -2.43
C ALA A 258 4.83 -12.90 -2.41
N LYS A 259 5.60 -13.99 -2.63
CA LYS A 259 7.07 -13.95 -2.76
C LYS A 259 7.48 -13.13 -3.98
N GLN A 260 6.85 -13.39 -5.14
CA GLN A 260 7.12 -12.65 -6.37
C GLN A 260 6.90 -11.15 -6.18
N ILE A 261 5.82 -10.73 -5.51
CA ILE A 261 5.58 -9.31 -5.25
C ILE A 261 6.59 -8.74 -4.25
N LEU A 262 6.87 -9.45 -3.15
CA LEU A 262 7.71 -8.96 -2.06
C LEU A 262 9.18 -8.80 -2.48
N TYR A 263 9.70 -9.77 -3.23
CA TYR A 263 11.08 -9.79 -3.73
C TYR A 263 11.20 -9.28 -5.16
N MET A 264 10.10 -8.87 -5.78
CA MET A 264 10.05 -8.43 -7.18
C MET A 264 10.70 -9.46 -8.15
N GLU A 265 10.61 -10.75 -7.82
CA GLU A 265 11.17 -11.90 -8.57
C GLU A 265 10.44 -12.14 -9.90
N ASP A 266 11.13 -12.78 -10.85
CA ASP A 266 10.75 -12.85 -12.27
C ASP A 266 10.42 -11.46 -12.79
N GLY A 267 11.47 -10.63 -12.86
CA GLY A 267 11.38 -9.20 -13.06
C GLY A 267 10.23 -8.88 -13.98
N LEU A 268 9.19 -8.22 -13.43
CA LEU A 268 8.26 -7.32 -14.11
C LEU A 268 8.53 -7.39 -15.62
N LYS A 269 8.03 -8.41 -16.32
CA LYS A 269 8.32 -8.54 -17.75
C LYS A 269 7.62 -7.37 -18.40
N MET A 270 8.31 -6.24 -18.48
CA MET A 270 7.80 -4.97 -19.00
C MET A 270 7.27 -5.17 -20.41
N GLU A 271 7.73 -6.19 -21.14
CA GLU A 271 7.20 -6.55 -22.46
C GLU A 271 5.80 -7.21 -22.42
N GLU A 272 5.51 -8.07 -21.45
CA GLU A 272 4.17 -8.68 -21.26
C GLU A 272 3.24 -7.73 -20.48
N ALA A 273 3.78 -7.06 -19.47
CA ALA A 273 3.10 -6.03 -18.69
C ALA A 273 2.77 -4.79 -19.54
N SER A 274 3.63 -4.31 -20.45
CA SER A 274 3.27 -3.19 -21.36
C SER A 274 2.11 -3.55 -22.29
N LYS A 275 1.97 -4.81 -22.68
CA LYS A 275 0.85 -5.28 -23.51
C LYS A 275 -0.45 -5.33 -22.69
N MET A 276 -0.40 -5.89 -21.48
CA MET A 276 -1.52 -5.92 -20.53
C MET A 276 -1.90 -4.51 -20.02
N ILE A 277 -0.91 -3.65 -19.80
CA ILE A 277 -1.07 -2.24 -19.44
C ILE A 277 -1.64 -1.46 -20.62
N GLY A 278 -1.27 -1.75 -21.87
CA GLY A 278 -1.94 -1.20 -23.05
C GLY A 278 -3.45 -1.52 -23.06
N ASP A 279 -3.81 -2.77 -22.78
CA ASP A 279 -5.20 -3.21 -22.73
C ASP A 279 -5.98 -2.67 -21.51
N ILE A 280 -5.34 -2.57 -20.33
CA ILE A 280 -5.90 -1.97 -19.11
C ILE A 280 -6.02 -0.45 -19.26
N LEU A 281 -5.01 0.22 -19.84
CA LEU A 281 -5.07 1.66 -20.13
C LEU A 281 -6.20 1.95 -21.12
N ASN A 282 -6.38 1.14 -22.17
CA ASN A 282 -7.50 1.32 -23.09
C ASN A 282 -8.86 1.07 -22.41
N THR A 283 -9.00 0.04 -21.55
CA THR A 283 -10.28 -0.24 -20.86
C THR A 283 -10.60 0.67 -19.66
N TYR A 284 -9.60 1.18 -18.95
CA TYR A 284 -9.79 2.12 -17.82
C TYR A 284 -9.81 3.60 -18.25
N PHE A 285 -9.27 3.94 -19.43
CA PHE A 285 -9.18 5.32 -19.89
C PHE A 285 -10.13 5.65 -21.07
N ASP A 286 -10.70 4.66 -21.79
CA ASP A 286 -11.75 4.90 -22.81
C ASP A 286 -13.17 5.09 -22.24
N LYS A 287 -13.31 5.32 -20.94
CA LYS A 287 -14.51 6.00 -20.41
C LYS A 287 -14.25 7.49 -20.27
N GLU A 288 -13.78 8.11 -21.34
CA GLU A 288 -14.19 9.47 -21.68
C GLU A 288 -15.70 9.45 -21.94
N ASN A 289 -16.48 9.66 -20.88
CA ASN A 289 -17.72 10.42 -21.04
C ASN A 289 -17.40 11.86 -20.65
N ILE A 290 -17.28 12.70 -21.68
CA ILE A 290 -17.88 14.04 -21.81
C ILE A 290 -18.42 14.63 -20.50
#